data_AF-A0A3C1PNX1-F1
#
_entry.id   AF-A0A3C1PNX1-F1
#
_cell.length_a   1.000
_cell.length_b   1.000
_cell.length_c   1.000
_cell.angle_alpha   90.00
_cell.angle_beta   90.00
_cell.angle_gamma   90.00
#
_symmetry.space_group_name_H-M   'P 1'
#
loop_
_entity.id
_entity.type
_entity.pdbx_description
1 polymer ?
#
loop_
_entity_poly.entity_id
_entity_poly.type
_entity_poly.pdbx_seq_one_letter_code
_entity_poly.pdbx_strand_id
1 'polypeptide(L)'
;MKFNTIKSLTFLFVTVAFLIPANAQYLCVQSAAGITANSGKLEAGTDLVPDALLAFSSKTDKALFMDNKGTLWLASAESLPGDSILQASLSTVLQAYKGYETRGFRKTEDRILDLKTYFGSGKFTVIGSSLEVLLDAKNYPLNNDRFVVFYYKIGEKQVSKKVGFNNQKLIIEKDKLFTSGNAVNQTTELRNLVIYTHRISKKETEAITKIHLGFVEKETLKQELNTIKKWATDHGITEVEKCVTAFFSAVYGRCDVKQWNDVMLN
;
A
#
# COMPACT_ATOMS: atom_id res chain seq x y z
N MET A 1 -60.18 -34.38 -28.83
CA MET A 1 -59.53 -34.77 -27.56
C MET A 1 -58.12 -35.25 -27.91
N LYS A 2 -57.07 -34.58 -27.40
CA LYS A 2 -55.62 -34.98 -27.44
C LYS A 2 -54.94 -35.02 -28.82
N PHE A 3 -53.67 -34.66 -29.04
CA PHE A 3 -52.64 -33.89 -28.33
C PHE A 3 -51.63 -33.41 -29.39
N ASN A 4 -50.98 -32.27 -29.11
CA ASN A 4 -49.90 -31.64 -29.89
C ASN A 4 -48.72 -32.57 -30.21
N THR A 5 -48.01 -32.28 -31.30
CA THR A 5 -46.58 -32.59 -31.43
C THR A 5 -45.85 -31.38 -32.01
N ILE A 6 -45.28 -30.58 -31.11
CA ILE A 6 -44.44 -29.43 -31.40
C ILE A 6 -43.08 -29.96 -31.87
N LYS A 7 -42.65 -29.59 -33.08
CA LYS A 7 -41.28 -29.83 -33.55
C LYS A 7 -40.33 -28.96 -32.72
N SER A 8 -39.48 -29.63 -31.96
CA SER A 8 -38.42 -29.03 -31.14
C SER A 8 -37.44 -28.26 -32.05
N LEU A 9 -37.33 -26.95 -31.79
CA LEU A 9 -36.31 -26.07 -32.35
C LEU A 9 -35.10 -26.13 -31.41
N THR A 10 -34.06 -26.88 -31.78
CA THR A 10 -32.82 -26.95 -31.02
C THR A 10 -32.08 -25.62 -31.14
N PHE A 11 -32.19 -24.78 -30.13
CA PHE A 11 -31.44 -23.53 -30.01
C PHE A 11 -30.00 -23.88 -29.60
N LEU A 12 -29.06 -23.78 -30.54
CA LEU A 12 -27.63 -23.94 -30.28
C LEU A 12 -27.17 -22.72 -29.46
N PHE A 13 -26.99 -22.92 -28.15
CA PHE A 13 -26.30 -21.96 -27.30
C PHE A 13 -24.83 -21.89 -27.75
N VAL A 14 -24.50 -20.88 -28.54
CA VAL A 14 -23.11 -20.45 -28.70
C VAL A 14 -22.73 -19.79 -27.38
N THR A 15 -22.16 -20.57 -26.47
CA THR A 15 -21.39 -20.04 -25.34
C THR A 15 -20.23 -19.24 -25.93
N VAL A 16 -20.36 -17.91 -25.94
CA VAL A 16 -19.24 -17.01 -26.10
C VAL A 16 -18.38 -17.17 -24.86
N ALA A 17 -17.42 -18.09 -24.93
CA ALA A 17 -16.33 -18.10 -23.98
C ALA A 17 -15.59 -16.78 -24.15
N PHE A 18 -15.65 -15.91 -23.15
CA PHE A 18 -14.67 -14.85 -23.02
C PHE A 18 -13.31 -15.53 -22.89
N LEU A 19 -12.58 -15.60 -24.00
CA LEU A 19 -11.16 -15.94 -24.01
C LEU A 19 -10.46 -14.83 -23.24
N ILE A 20 -10.13 -15.10 -21.97
CA ILE A 20 -9.10 -14.34 -21.27
C ILE A 20 -7.84 -14.51 -22.14
N PRO A 21 -7.27 -13.45 -22.71
CA PRO A 21 -6.10 -13.60 -23.56
C PRO A 21 -4.98 -14.21 -22.72
N ALA A 22 -4.53 -15.40 -23.12
CA ALA A 22 -3.45 -16.19 -22.51
C ALA A 22 -2.06 -15.50 -22.52
N ASN A 23 -2.02 -14.17 -22.76
CA ASN A 23 -0.83 -13.35 -22.95
C ASN A 23 -0.79 -12.11 -22.02
N ALA A 24 -1.79 -11.89 -21.16
CA ALA A 24 -1.70 -10.86 -20.13
C ALA A 24 -0.57 -11.24 -19.16
N GLN A 25 0.46 -10.40 -19.09
CA GLN A 25 1.67 -10.65 -18.28
C GLN A 25 1.79 -9.70 -17.10
N TYR A 26 1.06 -8.57 -17.12
CA TYR A 26 1.18 -7.52 -16.14
C TYR A 26 -0.18 -7.08 -15.60
N LEU A 27 -0.30 -7.09 -14.27
CA LEU A 27 -1.42 -6.48 -13.55
C LEU A 27 -1.08 -5.04 -13.18
N CYS A 28 -1.93 -4.08 -13.54
CA CYS A 28 -1.86 -2.74 -12.97
C CYS A 28 -2.30 -2.81 -11.50
N VAL A 29 -1.41 -2.45 -10.57
CA VAL A 29 -1.71 -2.47 -9.14
C VAL A 29 -1.94 -1.07 -8.57
N GLN A 30 -1.42 -0.04 -9.24
CA GLN A 30 -1.68 1.35 -8.93
C GLN A 30 -1.39 2.22 -10.15
N SER A 31 -2.18 3.26 -10.39
CA SER A 31 -1.96 4.20 -11.48
C SER A 31 -2.25 5.63 -11.05
N ALA A 32 -1.47 6.58 -11.59
CA ALA A 32 -1.86 7.98 -11.59
C ALA A 32 -3.11 8.16 -12.47
N ALA A 33 -4.01 9.06 -12.09
CA ALA A 33 -5.26 9.29 -12.81
C ALA A 33 -5.06 9.78 -14.26
N GLY A 34 -3.89 10.37 -14.55
CA GLY A 34 -3.49 10.84 -15.88
C GLY A 34 -3.01 9.76 -16.83
N ILE A 35 -2.99 8.49 -16.43
CA ILE A 35 -2.55 7.37 -17.29
C ILE A 35 -3.76 6.68 -17.90
N THR A 36 -3.72 6.45 -19.20
CA THR A 36 -4.74 5.69 -19.95
C THR A 36 -4.11 4.50 -20.66
N ALA A 37 -4.91 3.45 -20.84
CA ALA A 37 -4.57 2.24 -21.59
C ALA A 37 -5.78 1.84 -22.45
N ASN A 38 -5.54 1.40 -23.69
CA ASN A 38 -6.58 0.86 -24.58
C ASN A 38 -7.85 1.72 -24.69
N SER A 39 -7.71 3.05 -24.75
CA SER A 39 -8.81 4.05 -24.87
C SER A 39 -9.59 4.36 -23.58
N GLY A 40 -9.19 3.81 -22.44
CA GLY A 40 -9.81 4.05 -21.13
C GLY A 40 -8.79 4.48 -20.07
N LYS A 41 -9.28 5.01 -18.95
CA LYS A 41 -8.43 5.28 -17.78
C LYS A 41 -7.81 3.98 -17.30
N LEU A 42 -6.51 4.00 -17.02
CA LEU A 42 -5.84 2.85 -16.42
C LEU A 42 -6.23 2.77 -14.95
N GLU A 43 -6.81 1.65 -14.53
CA GLU A 43 -7.25 1.43 -13.15
C GLU A 43 -6.53 0.21 -12.54
N ALA A 44 -6.46 0.18 -11.20
CA ALA A 44 -5.94 -0.99 -10.50
C ALA A 44 -6.83 -2.21 -10.80
N GLY A 45 -6.22 -3.37 -10.99
CA GLY A 45 -6.91 -4.58 -11.43
C GLY A 45 -6.91 -4.79 -12.96
N THR A 46 -6.43 -3.81 -13.74
CA THR A 46 -6.36 -3.94 -15.21
C THR A 46 -5.23 -4.87 -15.65
N ASP A 47 -5.56 -5.88 -16.43
CA ASP A 47 -4.61 -6.77 -17.10
C ASP A 47 -4.09 -6.17 -18.40
N LEU A 48 -2.76 -6.16 -18.56
CA LEU A 48 -2.11 -5.67 -19.76
C LEU A 48 -1.09 -6.67 -20.32
N VAL A 49 -0.96 -6.64 -21.64
CA VAL A 49 0.09 -7.30 -22.40
C VAL A 49 1.32 -6.38 -22.54
N PRO A 50 2.53 -6.91 -22.78
CA PRO A 50 3.75 -6.10 -22.89
C PRO A 50 3.68 -4.96 -23.92
N ASP A 51 2.95 -5.16 -25.01
CA ASP A 51 2.82 -4.20 -26.10
C ASP A 51 1.63 -3.24 -25.94
N ALA A 52 0.91 -3.32 -24.81
CA ALA A 52 -0.19 -2.41 -24.54
C ALA A 52 0.31 -0.97 -24.54
N LEU A 53 -0.39 -0.11 -25.29
CA LEU A 53 -0.04 1.30 -25.38
C LEU A 53 -0.53 2.04 -24.14
N LEU A 54 0.39 2.66 -23.42
CA LEU A 54 0.10 3.58 -22.33
C LEU A 54 0.22 5.00 -22.84
N ALA A 55 -0.73 5.87 -22.47
CA ALA A 55 -0.61 7.30 -22.62
C ALA A 55 -0.57 7.98 -21.25
N PHE A 56 0.41 8.85 -21.04
CA PHE A 56 0.62 9.60 -19.81
C PHE A 56 0.24 11.06 -20.04
N SER A 57 -0.42 11.69 -19.07
CA SER A 57 -0.77 13.11 -19.13
C SER A 57 0.41 13.99 -18.73
N SER A 58 1.36 13.46 -17.94
CA SER A 58 2.57 14.12 -17.49
C SER A 58 3.76 13.17 -17.43
N LYS A 59 4.99 13.70 -17.60
CA LYS A 59 6.24 12.96 -17.33
C LYS A 59 6.32 12.44 -15.89
N THR A 60 5.65 13.11 -14.95
CA THR A 60 5.62 12.72 -13.53
C THR A 60 4.60 11.62 -13.21
N ASP A 61 3.73 11.26 -14.16
CA ASP A 61 2.75 10.20 -13.96
C ASP A 61 3.46 8.85 -13.87
N LYS A 62 3.03 8.05 -12.88
CA LYS A 62 3.61 6.74 -12.58
C LYS A 62 2.51 5.72 -12.39
N ALA A 63 2.76 4.51 -12.87
CA ALA A 63 1.94 3.34 -12.58
C ALA A 63 2.83 2.19 -12.09
N LEU A 64 2.28 1.38 -11.21
CA LEU A 64 2.93 0.20 -10.68
C LEU A 64 2.26 -1.02 -11.28
N PHE A 65 3.07 -1.94 -11.78
CA PHE A 65 2.65 -3.19 -12.40
C PHE A 65 3.27 -4.38 -11.67
N MET A 66 2.57 -5.51 -11.69
CA MET A 66 3.07 -6.79 -11.19
C MET A 66 3.12 -7.79 -12.34
N ASP A 67 4.27 -8.44 -12.53
CA ASP A 67 4.38 -9.51 -13.52
C ASP A 67 3.92 -10.87 -12.98
N ASN A 68 3.82 -11.86 -13.86
CA ASN A 68 3.46 -13.24 -13.52
C ASN A 68 4.50 -13.98 -12.64
N LYS A 69 5.59 -13.34 -12.23
CA LYS A 69 6.57 -13.84 -11.26
C LYS A 69 6.45 -13.14 -9.90
N GLY A 70 5.47 -12.22 -9.75
CA GLY A 70 5.32 -11.40 -8.56
C GLY A 70 6.32 -10.25 -8.46
N THR A 71 7.05 -9.95 -9.53
CA THR A 71 7.98 -8.82 -9.59
C THR A 71 7.21 -7.54 -9.84
N LEU A 72 7.53 -6.51 -9.08
CA LEU A 72 6.96 -5.19 -9.28
C LEU A 72 7.78 -4.35 -10.25
N TRP A 73 7.06 -3.64 -11.12
CA TRP A 73 7.61 -2.80 -12.17
C TRP A 73 6.98 -1.42 -12.12
N LEU A 74 7.81 -0.38 -12.22
CA LEU A 74 7.37 1.00 -12.31
C LEU A 74 7.31 1.40 -13.78
N ALA A 75 6.13 1.80 -14.25
CA ALA A 75 5.99 2.51 -15.51
C ALA A 75 6.10 4.01 -15.27
N SER A 76 6.95 4.69 -16.04
CA SER A 76 7.07 6.15 -16.00
C SER A 76 7.45 6.70 -17.36
N ALA A 77 6.89 7.86 -17.69
CA ALA A 77 7.27 8.61 -18.89
C ALA A 77 8.56 9.44 -18.72
N GLU A 78 9.19 9.44 -17.53
CA GLU A 78 10.48 10.12 -17.28
C GLU A 78 11.60 9.62 -18.22
N SER A 79 11.56 8.35 -18.62
CA SER A 79 12.55 7.74 -19.51
C SER A 79 12.24 7.87 -21.00
N LEU A 80 11.12 8.50 -21.38
CA LEU A 80 10.76 8.65 -22.79
C LEU A 80 11.52 9.80 -23.45
N PRO A 81 12.11 9.58 -24.64
CA PRO A 81 12.82 10.63 -25.36
C PRO A 81 11.85 11.67 -25.96
N GLY A 82 12.17 12.95 -25.78
CA GLY A 82 11.43 14.08 -26.35
C GLY A 82 10.35 14.66 -25.42
N ASP A 83 9.86 15.86 -25.76
CA ASP A 83 8.85 16.59 -24.96
C ASP A 83 7.42 16.37 -25.44
N SER A 84 7.21 15.65 -26.55
CA SER A 84 5.93 15.65 -27.27
C SER A 84 5.20 14.30 -27.31
N ILE A 85 5.84 13.17 -27.02
CA ILE A 85 5.21 11.85 -27.06
C ILE A 85 5.27 11.23 -25.66
N LEU A 86 4.18 11.38 -24.92
CA LEU A 86 3.94 10.68 -23.66
C LEU A 86 3.15 9.39 -23.90
N GLN A 87 3.42 8.73 -25.02
CA GLN A 87 2.82 7.44 -25.37
C GLN A 87 3.91 6.43 -25.64
N ALA A 88 3.78 5.24 -25.07
CA ALA A 88 4.76 4.19 -25.23
C ALA A 88 4.14 2.83 -24.91
N SER A 89 4.69 1.75 -25.47
CA SER A 89 4.31 0.40 -25.07
C SER A 89 4.74 0.15 -23.62
N LEU A 90 3.95 -0.61 -22.87
CA LEU A 90 4.22 -0.94 -21.48
C LEU A 90 5.66 -1.41 -21.29
N SER A 91 6.12 -2.38 -22.08
CA SER A 91 7.46 -2.97 -22.00
C SER A 91 8.61 -1.97 -22.10
N THR A 92 8.42 -0.84 -22.78
CA THR A 92 9.46 0.19 -22.96
C THR A 92 9.56 1.18 -21.80
N VAL A 93 8.51 1.30 -21.00
CA VAL A 93 8.47 2.22 -19.84
C VAL A 93 8.63 1.51 -18.50
N LEU A 94 8.65 0.18 -18.49
CA LEU A 94 8.86 -0.60 -17.27
C LEU A 94 10.31 -0.53 -16.78
N GLN A 95 10.44 -0.19 -15.51
CA GLN A 95 11.70 -0.24 -14.78
C GLN A 95 11.50 -1.10 -13.52
N ALA A 96 12.52 -1.87 -13.13
CA ALA A 96 12.44 -2.67 -11.91
C ALA A 96 12.15 -1.77 -10.71
N TYR A 97 11.07 -2.05 -9.97
CA TYR A 97 10.66 -1.21 -8.87
C TYR A 97 11.61 -1.39 -7.68
N LYS A 98 12.39 -0.35 -7.38
CA LYS A 98 13.25 -0.27 -6.19
C LYS A 98 12.45 0.31 -5.02
N GLY A 99 11.48 -0.44 -4.54
CA GLY A 99 10.59 -0.04 -3.45
C GLY A 99 11.22 0.03 -2.07
N TYR A 100 10.40 0.40 -1.08
CA TYR A 100 10.76 0.28 0.33
C TYR A 100 11.15 -1.17 0.65
N GLU A 101 12.20 -1.34 1.47
CA GLU A 101 12.70 -2.67 1.82
C GLU A 101 11.59 -3.58 2.38
N THR A 102 11.40 -4.74 1.74
CA THR A 102 10.51 -5.84 2.18
C THR A 102 10.94 -6.46 3.52
N ARG A 103 12.12 -6.07 4.04
CA ARG A 103 12.61 -6.43 5.38
C ARG A 103 11.70 -5.96 6.53
N GLY A 104 10.67 -5.17 6.23
CA GLY A 104 9.69 -4.66 7.20
C GLY A 104 8.76 -5.70 7.84
N PHE A 105 8.64 -6.90 7.26
CA PHE A 105 7.84 -8.00 7.83
C PHE A 105 8.68 -9.00 8.64
N ARG A 106 9.74 -8.53 9.30
CA ARG A 106 10.59 -9.41 10.14
C ARG A 106 9.80 -9.98 11.31
N LYS A 107 10.15 -11.21 11.72
CA LYS A 107 9.56 -11.97 12.83
C LYS A 107 9.11 -11.06 13.97
N THR A 108 7.87 -11.27 14.39
CA THR A 108 7.23 -10.69 15.56
C THR A 108 8.20 -10.68 16.74
N GLU A 109 8.68 -9.50 17.13
CA GLU A 109 9.13 -9.33 18.51
C GLU A 109 7.86 -9.08 19.32
N ASP A 110 7.63 -9.87 20.37
CA ASP A 110 6.51 -9.61 21.28
C ASP A 110 6.59 -8.20 21.88
N ARG A 111 7.80 -7.65 21.90
CA ARG A 111 8.15 -6.38 22.50
C ARG A 111 9.27 -5.71 21.73
N ILE A 112 9.03 -4.46 21.32
CA ILE A 112 9.95 -3.69 20.47
C ILE A 112 11.13 -3.16 21.28
N LEU A 113 12.33 -3.60 20.91
CA LEU A 113 13.58 -3.17 21.53
C LEU A 113 14.12 -1.85 20.95
N ASP A 114 13.88 -1.60 19.67
CA ASP A 114 14.36 -0.41 18.96
C ASP A 114 13.27 0.13 18.02
N LEU A 115 12.74 1.29 18.36
CA LEU A 115 11.73 1.99 17.58
C LEU A 115 12.25 2.44 16.20
N LYS A 116 13.54 2.73 16.05
CA LYS A 116 14.12 3.10 14.75
C LYS A 116 14.09 1.93 13.79
N THR A 117 14.48 0.74 14.24
CA THR A 117 14.39 -0.47 13.43
C THR A 117 12.95 -0.85 13.12
N TYR A 118 12.06 -0.77 14.12
CA TYR A 118 10.64 -1.09 13.99
C TYR A 118 9.91 -0.21 12.96
N PHE A 119 9.99 1.12 13.11
CA PHE A 119 9.36 2.04 12.16
C PHE A 119 10.13 2.16 10.84
N GLY A 120 11.44 1.94 10.86
CA GLY A 120 12.32 2.20 9.72
C GLY A 120 12.51 3.70 9.45
N SER A 121 12.78 4.03 8.19
CA SER A 121 13.03 5.40 7.71
C SER A 121 12.18 5.79 6.49
N GLY A 122 11.18 4.97 6.16
CA GLY A 122 10.33 5.12 4.98
C GLY A 122 8.87 5.31 5.34
N LYS A 123 7.99 4.72 4.53
CA LYS A 123 6.56 4.67 4.83
C LYS A 123 6.26 3.56 5.84
N PHE A 124 5.51 3.89 6.89
CA PHE A 124 4.95 2.97 7.86
C PHE A 124 3.44 3.18 7.89
N THR A 125 2.67 2.14 7.67
CA THR A 125 1.22 2.18 7.58
C THR A 125 0.60 1.41 8.73
N VAL A 126 -0.29 2.07 9.45
CA VAL A 126 -1.20 1.45 10.42
C VAL A 126 -2.42 0.92 9.65
N ILE A 127 -2.79 -0.33 9.91
CA ILE A 127 -4.01 -0.92 9.36
C ILE A 127 -5.15 -0.66 10.36
N GLY A 128 -6.21 0.02 9.93
CA GLY A 128 -7.30 0.47 10.76
C GLY A 128 -7.11 1.88 11.32
N SER A 129 -7.74 2.15 12.46
CA SER A 129 -7.74 3.48 13.10
C SER A 129 -6.70 3.62 14.22
N SER A 130 -6.15 2.52 14.71
CA SER A 130 -5.19 2.53 15.80
C SER A 130 -4.18 1.38 15.73
N LEU A 131 -3.07 1.54 16.45
CA LEU A 131 -2.04 0.54 16.65
C LEU A 131 -1.52 0.60 18.09
N GLU A 132 -1.45 -0.56 18.75
CA GLU A 132 -0.77 -0.72 20.04
C GLU A 132 0.60 -1.37 19.83
N VAL A 133 1.66 -0.73 20.33
CA VAL A 133 3.02 -1.24 20.24
C VAL A 133 3.57 -1.46 21.64
N LEU A 134 3.86 -2.71 22.00
CA LEU A 134 4.49 -3.02 23.28
C LEU A 134 5.99 -2.70 23.20
N LEU A 135 6.47 -1.75 24.00
CA LEU A 135 7.89 -1.38 24.00
C LEU A 135 8.66 -2.13 25.10
N ASP A 136 9.98 -2.23 24.97
CA ASP A 136 10.81 -2.64 26.10
C ASP A 136 10.92 -1.54 27.14
N ALA A 137 10.58 -1.86 28.40
CA ALA A 137 10.64 -0.91 29.51
C ALA A 137 12.07 -0.45 29.84
N LYS A 138 13.09 -1.26 29.53
CA LYS A 138 14.49 -0.89 29.77
C LYS A 138 14.96 0.16 28.77
N ASN A 139 14.64 -0.01 27.49
CA ASN A 139 15.01 0.92 26.43
C ASN A 139 14.08 2.15 26.36
N TYR A 140 12.78 1.96 26.60
CA TYR A 140 11.76 3.01 26.51
C TYR A 140 10.84 3.01 27.74
N PRO A 141 11.32 3.42 28.93
CA PRO A 141 10.47 3.46 30.14
C PRO A 141 9.36 4.52 29.99
N LEU A 142 8.14 4.09 29.70
CA LEU A 142 7.00 4.99 29.47
C LEU A 142 6.35 5.38 30.80
N ASN A 143 6.24 6.68 31.05
CA ASN A 143 5.55 7.26 32.21
C ASN A 143 5.29 8.76 31.98
N ASN A 144 4.85 9.46 33.02
CA ASN A 144 4.57 10.90 32.92
C ASN A 144 5.83 11.76 32.70
N ASP A 145 7.00 11.31 33.17
CA ASP A 145 8.29 11.97 32.95
C ASP A 145 8.87 11.66 31.56
N ARG A 146 8.70 10.41 31.07
CA ARG A 146 9.30 9.91 29.83
C ARG A 146 8.27 9.32 28.87
N PHE A 147 8.16 9.89 27.67
CA PHE A 147 7.17 9.47 26.68
C PHE A 147 7.63 9.73 25.25
N VAL A 148 6.88 9.19 24.29
CA VAL A 148 7.12 9.39 22.86
C VAL A 148 6.32 10.59 22.35
N VAL A 149 6.94 11.38 21.48
CA VAL A 149 6.33 12.53 20.83
C VAL A 149 6.45 12.39 19.32
N PHE A 150 5.35 12.65 18.62
CA PHE A 150 5.33 12.79 17.16
C PHE A 150 5.33 14.25 16.78
N TYR A 151 6.24 14.61 15.88
CA TYR A 151 6.39 15.96 15.36
C TYR A 151 6.27 15.96 13.83
N TYR A 152 5.35 16.74 13.29
CA TYR A 152 5.06 16.77 11.87
C TYR A 152 4.42 18.10 11.47
N LYS A 153 4.12 18.26 10.17
CA LYS A 153 3.40 19.40 9.64
C LYS A 153 2.07 18.97 9.03
N ILE A 154 1.03 19.78 9.22
CA ILE A 154 -0.22 19.72 8.46
C ILE A 154 -0.38 21.08 7.76
N GLY A 155 -0.24 21.09 6.43
CA GLY A 155 0.00 22.34 5.70
C GLY A 155 1.24 23.05 6.23
N GLU A 156 1.11 24.34 6.55
CA GLU A 156 2.19 25.14 7.15
C GLU A 156 2.30 25.01 8.68
N LYS A 157 1.31 24.38 9.33
CA LYS A 157 1.26 24.30 10.80
C LYS A 157 2.14 23.17 11.31
N GLN A 158 3.12 23.51 12.15
CA GLN A 158 3.87 22.54 12.93
C GLN A 158 3.00 21.98 14.07
N VAL A 159 3.03 20.66 14.21
CA VAL A 159 2.26 19.92 15.21
C VAL A 159 3.21 19.05 16.00
N SER A 160 3.14 19.16 17.32
CA SER A 160 3.82 18.27 18.27
C SER A 160 2.77 17.60 19.13
N LYS A 161 2.74 16.27 19.11
CA LYS A 161 1.74 15.46 19.83
C LYS A 161 2.44 14.44 20.70
N LYS A 162 2.19 14.49 22.01
CA LYS A 162 2.48 13.36 22.90
C LYS A 162 1.64 12.17 22.46
N VAL A 163 2.29 11.06 22.18
CA VAL A 163 1.61 9.81 21.81
C VAL A 163 1.04 9.18 23.08
N GLY A 164 -0.17 8.62 22.98
CA GLY A 164 -0.82 7.94 24.10
C GLY A 164 -0.01 6.72 24.53
N PHE A 165 -0.09 6.36 25.80
CA PHE A 165 0.44 5.09 26.28
C PHE A 165 -0.41 4.56 27.44
N ASN A 166 -0.44 3.23 27.57
CA ASN A 166 -1.01 2.54 28.72
C ASN A 166 0.00 1.48 29.18
N ASN A 167 0.47 1.60 30.42
CA ASN A 167 1.63 0.86 30.91
C ASN A 167 2.80 1.02 29.94
N GLN A 168 3.27 -0.08 29.36
CA GLN A 168 4.40 -0.10 28.44
C GLN A 168 3.98 -0.17 26.95
N LYS A 169 2.68 -0.02 26.67
CA LYS A 169 2.15 0.02 25.31
C LYS A 169 2.04 1.46 24.83
N LEU A 170 2.69 1.74 23.72
CA LEU A 170 2.46 2.95 22.93
C LEU A 170 1.15 2.80 22.14
N ILE A 171 0.31 3.82 22.14
CA ILE A 171 -1.01 3.82 21.49
C ILE A 171 -1.03 4.92 20.43
N ILE A 172 -1.04 4.51 19.17
CA ILE A 172 -1.07 5.39 18.01
C ILE A 172 -2.50 5.39 17.48
N GLU A 173 -3.17 6.54 17.50
CA GLU A 173 -4.57 6.67 17.11
C GLU A 173 -4.73 7.76 16.05
N LYS A 174 -5.43 7.44 14.96
CA LYS A 174 -5.62 8.34 13.82
C LYS A 174 -6.26 9.66 14.26
N ASP A 175 -7.40 9.60 14.93
CA ASP A 175 -8.16 10.77 15.38
C ASP A 175 -7.34 11.74 16.25
N LYS A 176 -6.46 11.23 17.13
CA LYS A 176 -5.59 12.06 17.99
C LYS A 176 -4.48 12.77 17.23
N LEU A 177 -4.08 12.24 16.07
CA LEU A 177 -3.04 12.84 15.22
C LEU A 177 -3.62 13.85 14.22
N PHE A 178 -4.83 13.63 13.70
CA PHE A 178 -5.43 14.50 12.68
C PHE A 178 -6.40 15.58 13.23
N THR A 179 -6.48 15.75 14.55
CA THR A 179 -7.48 16.61 15.24
C THR A 179 -7.29 18.13 15.12
N SER A 180 -6.31 18.65 14.37
CA SER A 180 -6.14 20.11 14.20
C SER A 180 -6.97 20.66 13.05
N GLY A 181 -8.25 20.88 13.30
CA GLY A 181 -8.97 22.10 12.92
C GLY A 181 -9.09 22.51 11.45
N ASN A 182 -8.73 21.69 10.46
CA ASN A 182 -9.26 21.75 9.09
C ASN A 182 -8.75 20.55 8.27
N ALA A 183 -9.68 19.83 7.64
CA ALA A 183 -9.50 18.67 6.75
C ALA A 183 -9.13 17.32 7.40
N VAL A 184 -10.02 16.78 8.24
CA VAL A 184 -10.02 15.35 8.65
C VAL A 184 -10.29 14.40 7.45
N ASN A 185 -10.72 14.92 6.30
CA ASN A 185 -11.30 14.11 5.22
C ASN A 185 -10.42 13.89 3.99
N GLN A 186 -9.14 14.30 3.97
CA GLN A 186 -8.34 14.19 2.73
C GLN A 186 -6.94 13.60 2.87
N THR A 187 -6.36 13.54 4.07
CA THR A 187 -4.98 13.06 4.23
C THR A 187 -4.93 11.84 5.13
N THR A 188 -4.63 10.69 4.54
CA THR A 188 -4.40 9.41 5.24
C THR A 188 -2.95 9.23 5.68
N GLU A 189 -2.08 10.21 5.41
CA GLU A 189 -0.63 10.10 5.61
C GLU A 189 -0.02 11.38 6.21
N LEU A 190 0.79 11.22 7.27
CA LEU A 190 1.63 12.26 7.84
C LEU A 190 3.04 12.12 7.27
N ARG A 191 3.44 13.05 6.41
CA ARG A 191 4.77 13.05 5.80
C ARG A 191 5.82 13.66 6.71
N ASN A 192 7.05 13.13 6.62
CA ASN A 192 8.21 13.67 7.34
C ASN A 192 8.00 13.73 8.86
N LEU A 193 7.21 12.81 9.42
CA LEU A 193 6.96 12.72 10.85
C LEU A 193 8.24 12.27 11.55
N VAL A 194 8.70 13.06 12.51
CA VAL A 194 9.84 12.73 13.36
C VAL A 194 9.34 12.19 14.69
N ILE A 195 9.89 11.06 15.09
CA ILE A 195 9.59 10.39 16.35
C ILE A 195 10.68 10.75 17.35
N TYR A 196 10.27 11.24 18.52
CA TYR A 196 11.18 11.59 19.61
C TYR A 196 10.85 10.81 20.87
N THR A 197 11.87 10.53 21.69
CA THR A 197 11.69 10.35 23.13
C THR A 197 11.88 11.69 23.83
N HIS A 198 11.00 12.00 24.78
CA HIS A 198 11.07 13.21 25.58
C HIS A 198 11.14 12.87 27.07
N ARG A 199 11.94 13.61 27.82
CA ARG A 199 12.06 13.52 29.28
C ARG A 199 11.88 14.89 29.93
N ILE A 200 10.80 15.06 30.70
CA ILE A 200 10.44 16.34 31.31
C ILE A 200 11.49 16.80 32.32
N SER A 201 11.84 15.94 33.28
CA SER A 201 12.73 16.27 34.40
C SER A 201 14.09 16.82 34.00
N LYS A 202 14.56 16.43 32.80
CA LYS A 202 15.86 16.86 32.26
C LYS A 202 15.75 17.79 31.05
N LYS A 203 14.53 18.08 30.58
CA LYS A 203 14.28 18.79 29.32
C LYS A 203 15.02 18.15 28.13
N GLU A 204 15.22 16.83 28.18
CA GLU A 204 15.93 16.08 27.14
C GLU A 204 14.94 15.64 26.06
N THR A 205 15.32 15.82 24.80
CA THR A 205 14.57 15.31 23.64
C THR A 205 15.55 14.67 22.69
N GLU A 206 15.28 13.43 22.29
CA GLU A 206 16.15 12.66 21.39
C GLU A 206 15.34 12.18 20.19
N ALA A 207 15.86 12.43 18.99
CA ALA A 207 15.24 11.97 17.75
C ALA A 207 15.54 10.48 17.56
N ILE A 208 14.50 9.68 17.39
CA ILE A 208 14.61 8.24 17.12
C ILE A 208 14.75 8.01 15.61
N THR A 209 13.74 8.45 14.86
CA THR A 209 13.67 8.25 13.40
C THR A 209 12.70 9.23 12.75
N LYS A 210 12.70 9.25 11.43
CA LYS A 210 11.80 10.04 10.58
C LYS A 210 11.12 9.11 9.58
N ILE A 211 9.80 9.21 9.48
CA ILE A 211 8.97 8.34 8.64
C ILE A 211 7.84 9.10 7.92
N HIS A 212 7.17 8.40 7.02
CA HIS A 212 5.84 8.75 6.52
C HIS A 212 4.82 7.83 7.19
N LEU A 213 3.97 8.35 8.08
CA LEU A 213 2.99 7.54 8.81
C LEU A 213 1.64 7.55 8.08
N GLY A 214 1.24 6.41 7.53
CA GLY A 214 -0.05 6.21 6.87
C GLY A 214 -1.08 5.48 7.73
N PHE A 215 -2.35 5.62 7.36
CA PHE A 215 -3.45 4.79 7.86
C PHE A 215 -4.25 4.26 6.67
N VAL A 216 -4.52 2.96 6.64
CA VAL A 216 -5.36 2.32 5.63
C VAL A 216 -6.54 1.61 6.29
N GLU A 217 -7.72 1.69 5.69
CA GLU A 217 -8.90 0.99 6.18
C GLU A 217 -8.77 -0.52 5.88
N LYS A 218 -9.13 -1.36 6.85
CA LYS A 218 -8.84 -2.80 6.83
C LYS A 218 -9.60 -3.51 5.71
N GLU A 219 -10.89 -3.22 5.54
CA GLU A 219 -11.73 -3.89 4.54
C GLU A 219 -11.35 -3.49 3.11
N THR A 220 -11.03 -2.21 2.90
CA THR A 220 -10.50 -1.68 1.65
C THR A 220 -9.20 -2.39 1.29
N LEU A 221 -8.27 -2.50 2.24
CA LEU A 221 -7.01 -3.22 2.02
C LEU A 221 -7.27 -4.70 1.68
N LYS A 222 -8.16 -5.39 2.41
CA LYS A 222 -8.52 -6.78 2.11
C LYS A 222 -9.04 -6.98 0.70
N GLN A 223 -9.89 -6.06 0.21
CA GLN A 223 -10.40 -6.10 -1.16
C GLN A 223 -9.29 -5.96 -2.20
N GLU A 224 -8.35 -5.03 -1.99
CA GLU A 224 -7.18 -4.88 -2.84
C GLU A 224 -6.32 -6.15 -2.83
N LEU A 225 -5.99 -6.67 -1.64
CA LEU A 225 -5.18 -7.89 -1.52
C LEU A 225 -5.87 -9.11 -2.14
N ASN A 226 -7.18 -9.25 -2.01
CA ASN A 226 -7.94 -10.35 -2.61
C ASN A 226 -7.92 -10.27 -4.14
N THR A 227 -7.95 -9.06 -4.72
CA THR A 227 -7.75 -8.87 -6.16
C THR A 227 -6.38 -9.38 -6.60
N ILE A 228 -5.32 -9.04 -5.86
CA ILE A 228 -3.96 -9.53 -6.14
C ILE A 228 -3.87 -11.05 -5.97
N LYS A 229 -4.44 -11.61 -4.88
CA LYS A 229 -4.45 -13.06 -4.61
C LYS A 229 -5.16 -13.83 -5.72
N LYS A 230 -6.34 -13.38 -6.12
CA LYS A 230 -7.13 -13.99 -7.20
C LYS A 230 -6.34 -13.95 -8.50
N TRP A 231 -5.83 -12.78 -8.88
CA TRP A 231 -5.04 -12.64 -10.09
C TRP A 231 -3.81 -13.56 -10.11
N ALA A 232 -3.05 -13.60 -9.01
CA ALA A 232 -1.87 -14.45 -8.90
C ALA A 232 -2.23 -15.95 -9.02
N THR A 233 -3.35 -16.36 -8.43
CA THR A 233 -3.86 -17.74 -8.52
C THR A 233 -4.29 -18.08 -9.95
N ASP A 234 -5.05 -17.20 -10.61
CA ASP A 234 -5.53 -17.38 -11.98
C ASP A 234 -4.38 -17.49 -12.99
N HIS A 235 -3.24 -16.88 -12.70
CA HIS A 235 -2.02 -16.92 -13.52
C HIS A 235 -1.00 -17.99 -13.08
N GLY A 236 -1.38 -18.90 -12.15
CA GLY A 236 -0.55 -20.03 -11.74
C GLY A 236 0.67 -19.67 -10.89
N ILE A 237 0.67 -18.50 -10.25
CA ILE A 237 1.76 -18.08 -9.36
C ILE A 237 1.67 -18.87 -8.05
N THR A 238 2.72 -19.61 -7.72
CA THR A 238 2.78 -20.44 -6.52
C THR A 238 3.10 -19.65 -5.24
N GLU A 239 3.84 -18.54 -5.36
CA GLU A 239 4.26 -17.68 -4.25
C GLU A 239 3.28 -16.50 -4.01
N VAL A 240 1.96 -16.74 -3.97
CA VAL A 240 0.94 -15.68 -3.85
C VAL A 240 1.18 -14.72 -2.68
N GLU A 241 1.60 -15.24 -1.53
CA GLU A 241 1.91 -14.43 -0.33
C GLU A 241 3.02 -13.42 -0.59
N LYS A 242 4.04 -13.81 -1.36
CA LYS A 242 5.15 -12.93 -1.73
C LYS A 242 4.69 -11.81 -2.65
N CYS A 243 3.80 -12.10 -3.59
CA CYS A 243 3.18 -11.10 -4.47
C CYS A 243 2.42 -10.05 -3.65
N VAL A 244 1.55 -10.51 -2.76
CA VAL A 244 0.74 -9.66 -1.88
C VAL A 244 1.61 -8.81 -0.96
N THR A 245 2.65 -9.40 -0.38
CA THR A 245 3.62 -8.70 0.48
C THR A 245 4.42 -7.65 -0.30
N ALA A 246 4.83 -7.97 -1.53
CA ALA A 246 5.53 -7.05 -2.41
C ALA A 246 4.63 -5.85 -2.77
N PHE A 247 3.39 -6.11 -3.18
CA PHE A 247 2.39 -5.08 -3.43
C PHE A 247 2.23 -4.15 -2.23
N PHE A 248 1.98 -4.72 -1.04
CA PHE A 248 1.82 -3.92 0.17
C PHE A 248 3.06 -3.07 0.46
N SER A 249 4.25 -3.66 0.39
CA SER A 249 5.51 -2.96 0.62
C SER A 249 5.69 -1.76 -0.31
N ALA A 250 5.26 -1.88 -1.55
CA ALA A 250 5.40 -0.84 -2.56
C ALA A 250 4.42 0.32 -2.35
N VAL A 251 3.15 0.00 -2.08
CA VAL A 251 2.08 1.00 -1.99
C VAL A 251 1.98 1.60 -0.59
N TYR A 252 2.09 0.75 0.43
CA TYR A 252 1.84 1.06 1.83
C TYR A 252 3.12 1.07 2.69
N GLY A 253 4.23 0.52 2.21
CA GLY A 253 5.47 0.47 2.98
C GLY A 253 5.45 -0.62 4.06
N ARG A 254 5.97 -0.31 5.24
CA ARG A 254 6.02 -1.24 6.38
C ARG A 254 4.74 -1.17 7.21
N CYS A 255 4.42 -2.21 7.98
CA CYS A 255 3.36 -2.17 8.98
C CYS A 255 3.72 -3.08 10.16
N ASP A 256 2.89 -3.05 11.21
CA ASP A 256 3.02 -4.00 12.30
C ASP A 256 2.68 -5.42 11.85
N VAL A 257 3.50 -6.39 12.26
CA VAL A 257 3.37 -7.79 11.82
C VAL A 257 2.08 -8.44 12.34
N LYS A 258 1.60 -8.06 13.53
CA LYS A 258 0.34 -8.60 14.06
C LYS A 258 -0.83 -8.10 13.23
N GLN A 259 -0.82 -6.81 12.86
CA GLN A 259 -1.81 -6.24 11.96
C GLN A 259 -1.76 -6.88 10.56
N TRP A 260 -0.55 -7.12 10.03
CA TRP A 260 -0.38 -7.81 8.74
C TRP A 260 -0.97 -9.22 8.76
N ASN A 261 -0.62 -10.02 9.78
CA ASN A 261 -1.10 -11.39 9.91
C ASN A 261 -2.63 -11.46 10.03
N ASP A 262 -3.23 -10.52 10.78
CA ASP A 262 -4.69 -10.41 10.91
C ASP A 262 -5.39 -10.11 9.57
N VAL A 263 -4.74 -9.37 8.67
CA VAL A 263 -5.25 -9.12 7.31
C VAL A 263 -4.98 -10.30 6.36
N MET A 264 -3.88 -11.02 6.56
CA MET A 264 -3.52 -12.12 5.66
C MET A 264 -4.27 -13.42 5.95
N LEU A 265 -4.61 -13.68 7.21
CA LEU A 265 -5.29 -14.90 7.68
C LEU A 265 -6.82 -14.84 7.59
N ASN A 266 -7.40 -13.64 7.49
CA ASN A 266 -8.86 -13.38 7.50
C ASN A 266 -9.31 -12.60 6.27
#